data_AF-A0A847Q143-F1
#
_entry.id   AF-A0A847Q143-F1
#
_cell.length_a   1.000
_cell.length_b   1.000
_cell.length_c   1.000
_cell.angle_alpha   90.00
_cell.angle_beta   90.00
_cell.angle_gamma   90.00
#
_symmetry.space_group_name_H-M   'P 1'
#
loop_
_entity.id
_entity.type
_entity.pdbx_description
1 polymer ?
#
loop_
_entity_poly.entity_id
_entity_poly.type
_entity_poly.pdbx_seq_one_letter_code
_entity_poly.pdbx_strand_id
1 'polypeptide(L)'
;MVFSCIALLVSSCGDTGTGPGDEPGPYPEYMRDFVVDISDYADAVDPGFIVVPQNGQELLTTDLEPTGALVSYYAEAIDGQGREDLFFGYAADDQQTPEGETGWILQFLELAESNGVEAMVIDYCWTQWKVDSSYAWNEAEGFVSFAADHRDLDDIPGYPAEPWQANTDDVTTLGDAQNFLYLINDQCFASVDDFISALDATGYDMFVIDLFCCGEQLTSAHVQQLKTKPGGGSRLVLCYMSIGEAEDYRWYWQPEWESNPPSWLGPENPDWPGNYLVKYWYPDWQAIIFGSADSYLDRILAAGFDGVYLDKVDSYEEYI
;
A
#
# COMPACT_ATOMS: atom_id res chain seq x y z
N MET A 1 41.36 -7.47 -17.19
CA MET A 1 41.75 -6.77 -15.95
C MET A 1 40.52 -6.77 -15.08
N VAL A 2 40.59 -7.56 -14.01
CA VAL A 2 39.54 -7.73 -13.01
C VAL A 2 39.53 -6.45 -12.16
N PHE A 3 38.42 -5.71 -12.14
CA PHE A 3 38.15 -4.72 -11.11
C PHE A 3 37.07 -5.31 -10.20
N SER A 4 37.55 -5.89 -9.11
CA SER A 4 36.79 -6.34 -7.97
C SER A 4 36.46 -5.10 -7.14
N CYS A 5 35.23 -4.61 -7.22
CA CYS A 5 34.73 -3.64 -6.25
C CYS A 5 34.13 -4.42 -5.08
N ILE A 6 34.97 -4.60 -4.06
CA ILE A 6 34.55 -5.07 -2.74
C ILE A 6 33.75 -3.93 -2.12
N ALA A 7 32.43 -4.08 -2.03
CA ALA A 7 31.61 -3.27 -1.15
C ALA A 7 31.94 -3.68 0.29
N LEU A 8 32.79 -2.90 0.94
CA LEU A 8 32.98 -2.95 2.38
C LEU A 8 31.68 -2.47 3.02
N LEU A 9 30.98 -3.38 3.70
CA LEU A 9 30.02 -3.05 4.74
C LEU A 9 30.77 -2.25 5.81
N VAL A 10 30.75 -0.92 5.66
CA VAL A 10 31.06 -0.03 6.77
C VAL A 10 29.82 -0.04 7.63
N SER A 11 29.90 -0.74 8.76
CA SER A 11 29.00 -0.56 9.89
C SER A 11 29.13 0.89 10.34
N SER A 12 28.37 1.77 9.70
CA SER A 12 28.13 3.11 10.18
C SER A 12 27.09 2.95 11.28
N CYS A 13 27.54 2.96 12.54
CA CYS A 13 26.74 3.54 13.61
C CYS A 13 26.59 5.03 13.26
N GLY A 14 25.71 5.31 12.31
CA GLY A 14 25.13 6.62 12.10
C GLY A 14 24.06 6.75 13.14
N ASP A 15 24.28 7.66 14.07
CA ASP A 15 23.26 8.23 14.95
C ASP A 15 22.13 8.77 14.04
N THR A 16 21.15 7.93 13.69
CA THR A 16 19.86 8.37 13.14
C THR A 16 19.12 8.98 14.31
N GLY A 17 19.55 10.20 14.63
CA GLY A 17 19.03 10.94 15.75
C GLY A 17 17.52 11.02 15.63
N THR A 18 16.85 10.40 16.60
CA THR A 18 15.55 10.84 17.09
C THR A 18 15.52 12.38 17.02
N GLY A 19 14.54 12.95 16.32
CA GLY A 19 14.30 14.39 16.41
C GLY A 19 14.32 14.80 17.88
N PRO A 20 15.01 15.90 18.25
CA PRO A 20 15.18 16.25 19.65
C PRO A 20 13.84 16.72 20.23
N GLY A 21 13.04 15.81 20.80
CA GLY A 21 11.86 16.21 21.58
C GLY A 21 10.68 15.24 21.70
N ASP A 22 10.67 14.07 21.05
CA ASP A 22 9.49 13.19 21.13
C ASP A 22 9.53 12.28 22.38
N GLU A 23 8.45 12.30 23.16
CA GLU A 23 8.30 11.46 24.36
C GLU A 23 8.02 10.01 23.93
N PRO A 24 8.68 9.01 24.55
CA PRO A 24 8.39 7.60 24.28
C PRO A 24 6.90 7.32 24.37
N GLY A 25 6.32 6.79 23.28
CA GLY A 25 4.90 6.47 23.16
C GLY A 25 4.67 5.03 22.70
N PRO A 26 3.46 4.49 22.88
CA PRO A 26 3.05 3.22 22.30
C PRO A 26 2.76 3.39 20.80
N TYR A 27 3.77 3.75 20.00
CA TYR A 27 3.63 4.08 18.58
C TYR A 27 2.94 2.99 17.73
N PRO A 28 3.24 1.69 17.92
CA PRO A 28 2.46 0.63 17.26
C PRO A 28 0.97 0.67 17.59
N GLU A 29 0.61 0.95 18.85
CA GLU A 29 -0.80 1.07 19.27
C GLU A 29 -1.46 2.29 18.64
N TYR A 30 -0.76 3.42 18.56
CA TYR A 30 -1.29 4.60 17.90
C TYR A 30 -1.55 4.37 16.41
N MET A 31 -0.73 3.57 15.72
CA MET A 31 -0.97 3.23 14.33
C MET A 31 -2.19 2.30 14.19
N ARG A 32 -2.31 1.30 15.07
CA ARG A 32 -3.51 0.43 15.11
C ARG A 32 -4.78 1.24 15.31
N ASP A 33 -4.79 2.11 16.32
CA ASP A 33 -5.93 2.95 16.65
C ASP A 33 -6.27 3.89 15.47
N PHE A 34 -5.27 4.41 14.78
CA PHE A 34 -5.49 5.28 13.63
C PHE A 34 -6.11 4.54 12.44
N VAL A 35 -5.63 3.34 12.12
CA VAL A 35 -6.22 2.48 11.07
C VAL A 35 -7.65 2.06 11.45
N VAL A 36 -7.89 1.73 12.72
CA VAL A 36 -9.23 1.40 13.23
C VAL A 36 -10.17 2.61 13.11
N ASP A 37 -9.73 3.80 13.48
CA ASP A 37 -10.51 5.04 13.33
C ASP A 37 -10.85 5.33 11.86
N ILE A 38 -9.91 5.09 10.93
CA ILE A 38 -10.14 5.18 9.48
C ILE A 38 -11.22 4.19 9.04
N SER A 39 -11.12 2.93 9.47
CA SER A 39 -12.06 1.86 9.14
C SER A 39 -13.46 2.17 9.68
N ASP A 40 -13.58 2.48 10.97
CA ASP A 40 -14.85 2.84 11.61
C ASP A 40 -15.51 4.05 10.95
N TYR A 41 -14.72 5.06 10.56
CA TYR A 41 -15.23 6.23 9.86
C TYR A 41 -15.75 5.88 8.47
N ALA A 42 -14.99 5.10 7.70
CA ALA A 42 -15.36 4.70 6.35
C ALA A 42 -16.61 3.82 6.34
N ASP A 43 -16.70 2.80 7.20
CA ASP A 43 -17.87 1.91 7.30
C ASP A 43 -19.15 2.68 7.72
N ALA A 44 -19.02 3.71 8.55
CA ALA A 44 -20.14 4.57 8.91
C ALA A 44 -20.71 5.38 7.71
N VAL A 45 -19.89 5.64 6.69
CA VAL A 45 -20.26 6.37 5.47
C VAL A 45 -20.69 5.42 4.35
N ASP A 46 -19.92 4.37 4.12
CA ASP A 46 -20.14 3.34 3.09
C ASP A 46 -19.89 1.94 3.69
N PRO A 47 -20.94 1.26 4.18
CA PRO A 47 -20.77 -0.03 4.84
C PRO A 47 -20.15 -1.09 3.92
N GLY A 48 -19.09 -1.73 4.41
CA GLY A 48 -18.28 -2.67 3.62
C GLY A 48 -17.18 -2.01 2.78
N PHE A 49 -16.83 -0.75 3.05
CA PHE A 49 -15.65 -0.10 2.48
C PHE A 49 -14.37 -0.81 2.94
N ILE A 50 -13.56 -1.23 1.97
CA ILE A 50 -12.41 -2.09 2.19
C ILE A 50 -11.22 -1.30 2.76
N VAL A 51 -10.52 -1.87 3.75
CA VAL A 51 -9.29 -1.29 4.32
C VAL A 51 -8.14 -2.29 4.26
N VAL A 52 -7.06 -1.92 3.56
CA VAL A 52 -5.86 -2.74 3.38
C VAL A 52 -4.60 -1.96 3.80
N PRO A 53 -4.08 -2.12 5.03
CA PRO A 53 -2.74 -1.65 5.38
C PRO A 53 -1.65 -2.31 4.53
N GLN A 54 -0.66 -1.53 4.09
CA GLN A 54 0.54 -1.98 3.39
C GLN A 54 1.73 -2.03 4.35
N ASN A 55 2.45 -3.16 4.34
CA ASN A 55 3.53 -3.46 5.30
C ASN A 55 3.01 -3.39 6.75
N GLY A 56 3.90 -3.28 7.74
CA GLY A 56 3.52 -3.17 9.14
C GLY A 56 2.71 -4.35 9.69
N GLN A 57 2.77 -5.52 9.03
CA GLN A 57 2.04 -6.74 9.42
C GLN A 57 2.29 -7.18 10.87
N GLU A 58 3.42 -6.77 11.46
CA GLU A 58 3.76 -6.96 12.87
C GLU A 58 2.68 -6.40 13.81
N LEU A 59 1.96 -5.36 13.37
CA LEU A 59 0.85 -4.76 14.12
C LEU A 59 -0.28 -5.76 14.42
N LEU A 60 -0.37 -6.88 13.70
CA LEU A 60 -1.32 -7.96 14.02
C LEU A 60 -1.11 -8.56 15.42
N THR A 61 0.06 -8.39 16.03
CA THR A 61 0.40 -9.04 17.30
C THR A 61 0.85 -8.08 18.40
N THR A 62 0.55 -8.40 19.66
CA THR A 62 0.77 -7.50 20.80
C THR A 62 2.23 -7.15 21.05
N ASP A 63 3.15 -8.04 20.66
CA ASP A 63 4.60 -7.92 20.87
C ASP A 63 5.38 -7.80 19.57
N LEU A 64 4.69 -7.61 18.43
CA LEU A 64 5.28 -7.45 17.10
C LEU A 64 6.06 -8.71 16.63
N GLU A 65 5.75 -9.86 17.22
CA GLU A 65 6.35 -11.15 16.90
C GLU A 65 5.28 -12.06 16.30
N PRO A 66 5.60 -12.88 15.28
CA PRO A 66 4.60 -13.70 14.59
C PRO A 66 3.93 -14.75 15.49
N THR A 67 4.57 -15.10 16.61
CA THR A 67 4.02 -16.02 17.63
C THR A 67 3.27 -15.31 18.75
N GLY A 68 3.17 -13.99 18.67
CA GLY A 68 2.51 -13.12 19.62
C GLY A 68 1.01 -13.34 19.71
N ALA A 69 0.40 -12.75 20.75
CA ALA A 69 -1.06 -12.74 20.84
C ALA A 69 -1.64 -11.82 19.77
N LEU A 70 -2.64 -12.28 19.03
CA LEU A 70 -3.37 -11.48 18.04
C LEU A 70 -4.01 -10.25 18.71
N VAL A 71 -3.86 -9.09 18.09
CA VAL A 71 -4.59 -7.87 18.43
C VAL A 71 -5.92 -7.88 17.69
N SER A 72 -6.90 -8.60 18.25
CA SER A 72 -8.16 -8.89 17.56
C SER A 72 -8.92 -7.66 17.07
N TYR A 73 -8.93 -6.56 17.84
CA TYR A 73 -9.67 -5.35 17.42
C TYR A 73 -9.08 -4.70 16.17
N TYR A 74 -7.76 -4.82 15.97
CA TYR A 74 -7.09 -4.32 14.78
C TYR A 74 -7.32 -5.27 13.59
N ALA A 75 -7.15 -6.57 13.82
CA ALA A 75 -7.40 -7.58 12.78
C ALA A 75 -8.85 -7.59 12.29
N GLU A 76 -9.83 -7.32 13.16
CA GLU A 76 -11.25 -7.20 12.80
C GLU A 76 -11.58 -5.91 12.03
N ALA A 77 -10.70 -4.91 12.04
CA ALA A 77 -10.92 -3.61 11.40
C ALA A 77 -10.31 -3.50 9.99
N ILE A 78 -9.57 -4.51 9.54
CA ILE A 78 -8.93 -4.55 8.22
C ILE A 78 -9.45 -5.75 7.43
N ASP A 79 -9.58 -5.58 6.12
CA ASP A 79 -10.05 -6.64 5.22
C ASP A 79 -8.90 -7.38 4.54
N GLY A 80 -7.75 -6.70 4.39
CA GLY A 80 -6.55 -7.27 3.81
C GLY A 80 -5.27 -6.78 4.45
N GLN A 81 -4.17 -7.49 4.17
CA GLN A 81 -2.82 -7.12 4.55
C GLN A 81 -1.97 -7.04 3.29
N GLY A 82 -1.70 -5.82 2.85
CA GLY A 82 -0.76 -5.52 1.79
C GLY A 82 0.67 -5.80 2.24
N ARG A 83 1.47 -6.42 1.39
CA ARG A 83 2.89 -6.64 1.64
C ARG A 83 3.68 -6.50 0.36
N GLU A 84 4.63 -5.57 0.36
CA GLU A 84 5.64 -5.56 -0.67
C GLU A 84 6.75 -6.57 -0.38
N ASP A 85 7.30 -7.09 -1.48
CA ASP A 85 8.54 -7.81 -1.64
C ASP A 85 8.74 -9.11 -0.85
N LEU A 86 7.68 -9.92 -0.73
CA LEU A 86 7.69 -11.22 -0.05
C LEU A 86 8.70 -12.22 -0.65
N PHE A 87 8.64 -12.47 -1.96
CA PHE A 87 9.47 -13.46 -2.64
C PHE A 87 10.53 -12.81 -3.53
N PHE A 88 10.27 -11.62 -4.08
CA PHE A 88 11.22 -10.87 -4.89
C PHE A 88 11.11 -9.36 -4.64
N GLY A 89 12.26 -8.70 -4.54
CA GLY A 89 12.34 -7.23 -4.47
C GLY A 89 12.89 -6.65 -3.18
N TYR A 90 13.09 -7.45 -2.12
CA TYR A 90 13.36 -6.91 -0.77
C TYR A 90 14.67 -6.13 -0.68
N ALA A 91 15.77 -6.77 -1.09
CA ALA A 91 17.10 -6.13 -1.07
C ALA A 91 17.40 -5.32 -2.34
N ALA A 92 16.79 -5.73 -3.46
CA ALA A 92 16.90 -5.12 -4.77
C ALA A 92 15.83 -5.74 -5.69
N ASP A 93 15.38 -4.96 -6.67
CA ASP A 93 14.40 -5.44 -7.64
C ASP A 93 14.95 -6.63 -8.45
N ASP A 94 14.02 -7.50 -8.84
CA ASP A 94 14.28 -8.75 -9.54
C ASP A 94 15.21 -9.69 -8.73
N GLN A 95 15.52 -9.41 -7.47
CA GLN A 95 16.29 -10.31 -6.61
C GLN A 95 15.35 -11.10 -5.71
N GLN A 96 15.60 -12.40 -5.56
CA GLN A 96 14.86 -13.21 -4.59
C GLN A 96 15.10 -12.70 -3.17
N THR A 97 14.01 -12.52 -2.43
CA THR A 97 14.00 -12.11 -1.02
C THR A 97 14.75 -13.16 -0.18
N PRO A 98 15.60 -12.76 0.79
CA PRO A 98 16.32 -13.71 1.62
C PRO A 98 15.36 -14.63 2.39
N GLU A 99 15.70 -15.92 2.50
CA GLU A 99 14.85 -16.94 3.14
C GLU A 99 14.44 -16.58 4.58
N GLY A 100 15.30 -15.88 5.32
CA GLY A 100 14.99 -15.41 6.67
C GLY A 100 13.88 -14.35 6.69
N GLU A 101 13.90 -13.41 5.73
CA GLU A 101 12.89 -12.35 5.61
C GLU A 101 11.57 -12.95 5.12
N THR A 102 11.60 -13.74 4.04
CA THR A 102 10.40 -14.44 3.53
C THR A 102 9.78 -15.30 4.63
N GLY A 103 10.57 -16.09 5.37
CA GLY A 103 10.06 -16.94 6.45
C GLY A 103 9.50 -16.17 7.65
N TRP A 104 9.98 -14.95 7.91
CA TRP A 104 9.42 -14.06 8.93
C TRP A 104 8.06 -13.51 8.48
N ILE A 105 8.03 -12.90 7.30
CA ILE A 105 6.84 -12.25 6.72
C ILE A 105 5.71 -13.27 6.50
N LEU A 106 6.03 -14.46 5.99
CA LEU A 106 5.04 -15.53 5.76
C LEU A 106 4.25 -15.88 7.02
N GLN A 107 4.89 -15.92 8.19
CA GLN A 107 4.18 -16.25 9.43
C GLN A 107 3.11 -15.21 9.80
N PHE A 108 3.33 -13.93 9.47
CA PHE A 108 2.33 -12.89 9.67
C PHE A 108 1.22 -12.93 8.62
N LEU A 109 1.55 -13.19 7.35
CA LEU A 109 0.53 -13.31 6.30
C LEU A 109 -0.34 -14.56 6.51
N GLU A 110 0.24 -15.68 6.94
CA GLU A 110 -0.51 -16.87 7.38
C GLU A 110 -1.41 -16.54 8.58
N LEU A 111 -0.94 -15.71 9.53
CA LEU A 111 -1.75 -15.25 10.65
C LEU A 111 -2.93 -14.39 10.16
N ALA A 112 -2.71 -13.48 9.21
CA ALA A 112 -3.75 -12.66 8.59
C ALA A 112 -4.83 -13.54 7.94
N GLU A 113 -4.44 -14.44 7.02
CA GLU A 113 -5.33 -15.38 6.34
C GLU A 113 -6.15 -16.23 7.32
N SER A 114 -5.49 -16.75 8.36
CA SER A 114 -6.16 -17.59 9.37
C SER A 114 -7.22 -16.84 10.19
N ASN A 115 -7.22 -15.50 10.15
CA ASN A 115 -8.17 -14.62 10.81
C ASN A 115 -9.09 -13.87 9.82
N GLY A 116 -9.10 -14.27 8.54
CA GLY A 116 -9.99 -13.70 7.53
C GLY A 116 -9.55 -12.35 6.97
N VAL A 117 -8.26 -12.03 7.09
CA VAL A 117 -7.63 -10.85 6.48
C VAL A 117 -6.86 -11.34 5.26
N GLU A 118 -7.28 -10.93 4.06
CA GLU A 118 -6.71 -11.39 2.78
C GLU A 118 -5.30 -10.83 2.57
N ALA A 119 -4.31 -11.69 2.34
CA ALA A 119 -2.96 -11.25 2.03
C ALA A 119 -2.83 -10.81 0.56
N MET A 120 -2.33 -9.60 0.36
CA MET A 120 -2.10 -8.99 -0.95
C MET A 120 -0.61 -8.72 -1.15
N VAL A 121 0.04 -9.44 -2.06
CA VAL A 121 1.49 -9.40 -2.23
C VAL A 121 1.92 -8.68 -3.50
N ILE A 122 2.88 -7.77 -3.39
CA ILE A 122 3.53 -7.11 -4.54
C ILE A 122 4.99 -7.54 -4.57
N ASP A 123 5.40 -8.28 -5.59
CA ASP A 123 6.80 -8.62 -5.81
C ASP A 123 7.40 -7.77 -6.93
N TYR A 124 8.61 -7.27 -6.75
CA TYR A 124 9.32 -6.50 -7.77
C TYR A 124 10.22 -7.43 -8.59
N CYS A 125 9.75 -7.88 -9.77
CA CYS A 125 10.50 -8.74 -10.67
C CYS A 125 10.04 -8.67 -12.13
N TRP A 126 10.97 -8.87 -13.07
CA TRP A 126 10.71 -8.83 -14.52
C TRP A 126 11.35 -10.00 -15.28
N THR A 127 12.30 -10.71 -14.67
CA THR A 127 12.82 -11.94 -15.27
C THR A 127 11.71 -12.98 -15.30
N GLN A 128 11.34 -13.46 -16.48
CA GLN A 128 10.16 -14.31 -16.70
C GLN A 128 9.97 -15.45 -15.68
N TRP A 129 11.02 -16.22 -15.37
CA TRP A 129 10.88 -17.32 -14.41
C TRP A 129 10.61 -16.84 -12.97
N LYS A 130 11.03 -15.62 -12.62
CA LYS A 130 10.76 -15.00 -11.31
C LYS A 130 9.33 -14.50 -11.25
N VAL A 131 8.84 -13.87 -12.33
CA VAL A 131 7.42 -13.51 -12.46
C VAL A 131 6.54 -14.76 -12.34
N ASP A 132 6.85 -15.81 -13.11
CA ASP A 132 6.12 -17.08 -13.04
C ASP A 132 6.19 -17.72 -11.64
N SER A 133 7.32 -17.58 -10.94
CA SER A 133 7.51 -18.11 -9.59
C SER A 133 6.79 -17.28 -8.54
N SER A 134 6.83 -15.96 -8.62
CA SER A 134 6.12 -15.05 -7.71
C SER A 134 4.63 -15.40 -7.70
N TYR A 135 4.00 -15.43 -8.88
CA TYR A 135 2.58 -15.80 -8.98
C TYR A 135 2.31 -17.22 -8.45
N ALA A 136 3.11 -18.21 -8.84
CA ALA A 136 2.88 -19.60 -8.43
C ALA A 136 3.14 -19.85 -6.94
N TRP A 137 4.08 -19.13 -6.31
CA TRP A 137 4.39 -19.27 -4.90
C TRP A 137 3.37 -18.55 -4.02
N ASN A 138 2.94 -17.34 -4.39
CA ASN A 138 1.84 -16.65 -3.72
C ASN A 138 0.53 -17.46 -3.79
N GLU A 139 0.17 -17.98 -4.97
CA GLU A 139 -1.00 -18.84 -5.13
C GLU A 139 -0.93 -20.09 -4.25
N ALA A 140 0.27 -20.67 -4.07
CA ALA A 140 0.44 -21.85 -3.22
C ALA A 140 0.22 -21.57 -1.73
N GLU A 141 0.48 -20.33 -1.28
CA GLU A 141 0.17 -19.85 0.07
C GLU A 141 -1.28 -19.35 0.20
N GLY A 142 -1.99 -19.21 -0.92
CA GLY A 142 -3.36 -18.71 -0.98
C GLY A 142 -3.49 -17.20 -1.12
N PHE A 143 -2.40 -16.49 -1.41
CA PHE A 143 -2.37 -15.03 -1.48
C PHE A 143 -2.74 -14.52 -2.88
N VAL A 144 -3.38 -13.35 -2.92
CA VAL A 144 -3.57 -12.58 -4.16
C VAL A 144 -2.31 -11.77 -4.42
N SER A 145 -1.79 -11.80 -5.65
CA SER A 145 -0.48 -11.21 -5.94
C SER A 145 -0.40 -10.39 -7.23
N PHE A 146 0.56 -9.48 -7.26
CA PHE A 146 0.98 -8.70 -8.42
C PHE A 146 2.50 -8.72 -8.55
N ALA A 147 3.01 -9.10 -9.72
CA ALA A 147 4.43 -9.00 -10.03
C ALA A 147 4.69 -7.71 -10.83
N ALA A 148 5.21 -6.69 -10.15
CA ALA A 148 5.57 -5.41 -10.75
C ALA A 148 6.95 -5.50 -11.42
N ASP A 149 7.06 -5.08 -12.68
CA ASP A 149 8.34 -5.02 -13.40
C ASP A 149 9.10 -3.70 -13.17
N HIS A 150 8.44 -2.69 -12.59
CA HIS A 150 9.06 -1.44 -12.12
C HIS A 150 8.62 -1.08 -10.70
N ARG A 151 9.57 -0.63 -9.87
CA ARG A 151 9.28 -0.08 -8.54
C ARG A 151 8.53 1.26 -8.57
N ASP A 152 8.62 1.97 -9.68
CA ASP A 152 7.92 3.25 -9.85
C ASP A 152 6.40 3.08 -10.01
N LEU A 153 5.90 1.84 -10.24
CA LEU A 153 4.48 1.49 -10.37
C LEU A 153 3.74 2.38 -11.39
N ASP A 154 4.38 2.60 -12.54
CA ASP A 154 3.97 3.57 -13.56
C ASP A 154 3.50 2.94 -14.88
N ASP A 155 3.41 1.62 -14.95
CA ASP A 155 2.94 0.91 -16.13
C ASP A 155 2.12 -0.35 -15.81
N ILE A 156 1.54 -0.90 -16.88
CA ILE A 156 0.89 -2.22 -16.85
C ILE A 156 1.91 -3.21 -17.41
N PRO A 157 2.40 -4.18 -16.62
CA PRO A 157 3.45 -5.09 -17.06
C PRO A 157 3.09 -5.82 -18.36
N GLY A 158 4.06 -5.94 -19.26
CA GLY A 158 3.88 -6.61 -20.55
C GLY A 158 3.86 -8.13 -20.48
N TYR A 159 4.22 -8.71 -19.34
CA TYR A 159 4.22 -10.16 -19.10
C TYR A 159 3.68 -10.47 -17.69
N PRO A 160 2.79 -11.48 -17.54
CA PRO A 160 2.14 -12.24 -18.60
C PRO A 160 1.26 -11.36 -19.51
N ALA A 161 0.94 -11.85 -20.71
CA ALA A 161 0.18 -11.06 -21.70
C ALA A 161 -1.26 -10.75 -21.26
N GLU A 162 -1.80 -11.56 -20.35
CA GLU A 162 -3.05 -11.34 -19.63
C GLU A 162 -2.74 -11.47 -18.13
N PRO A 163 -3.50 -10.80 -17.23
CA PRO A 163 -3.35 -10.95 -15.80
C PRO A 163 -3.29 -12.42 -15.35
N TRP A 164 -2.51 -12.70 -14.29
CA TRP A 164 -2.46 -14.03 -13.71
C TRP A 164 -3.87 -14.50 -13.31
N GLN A 165 -4.25 -15.72 -13.69
CA GLN A 165 -5.61 -16.23 -13.44
C GLN A 165 -6.76 -15.29 -13.88
N ALA A 166 -6.57 -14.54 -14.98
CA ALA A 166 -7.63 -13.70 -15.54
C ALA A 166 -8.94 -14.47 -15.73
N ASN A 167 -10.03 -13.89 -15.24
CA ASN A 167 -11.36 -14.49 -15.23
C ASN A 167 -12.45 -13.42 -15.45
N THR A 168 -13.67 -13.86 -15.73
CA THR A 168 -14.83 -12.98 -15.96
C THR A 168 -15.82 -12.98 -14.80
N ASP A 169 -15.48 -13.59 -13.67
CA ASP A 169 -16.38 -13.75 -12.54
C ASP A 169 -16.59 -12.42 -11.81
N ASP A 170 -17.69 -12.28 -11.08
CA ASP A 170 -17.94 -11.07 -10.29
C ASP A 170 -17.01 -11.07 -9.06
N VAL A 171 -16.25 -9.99 -8.89
CA VAL A 171 -15.41 -9.75 -7.71
C VAL A 171 -16.13 -8.76 -6.82
N THR A 172 -16.52 -9.19 -5.61
CA THR A 172 -17.33 -8.39 -4.68
C THR A 172 -16.69 -8.25 -3.29
N THR A 173 -15.70 -9.08 -2.99
CA THR A 173 -14.87 -9.08 -1.78
C THR A 173 -13.42 -9.34 -2.15
N LEU A 174 -12.47 -9.07 -1.25
CA LEU A 174 -11.05 -9.32 -1.51
C LEU A 174 -10.77 -10.79 -1.86
N GLY A 175 -11.37 -11.74 -1.11
CA GLY A 175 -11.20 -13.17 -1.36
C GLY A 175 -11.85 -13.71 -2.65
N ASP A 176 -12.61 -12.88 -3.39
CA ASP A 176 -13.06 -13.24 -4.74
C ASP A 176 -11.95 -13.00 -5.79
N ALA A 177 -11.02 -12.08 -5.51
CA ALA A 177 -9.98 -11.67 -6.47
C ALA A 177 -8.94 -12.77 -6.66
N GLN A 178 -8.45 -12.95 -7.88
CA GLN A 178 -7.34 -13.87 -8.19
C GLN A 178 -6.06 -13.13 -8.59
N ASN A 179 -6.16 -11.82 -8.82
CA ASN A 179 -5.09 -10.96 -9.28
C ASN A 179 -5.46 -9.49 -9.06
N PHE A 180 -4.46 -8.62 -9.05
CA PHE A 180 -4.68 -7.18 -9.04
C PHE A 180 -3.56 -6.47 -9.80
N LEU A 181 -3.81 -5.21 -10.12
CA LEU A 181 -2.80 -4.28 -10.64
C LEU A 181 -2.60 -3.19 -9.58
N TYR A 182 -1.34 -2.92 -9.25
CA TYR A 182 -0.94 -1.78 -8.44
C TYR A 182 -0.26 -0.74 -9.32
N LEU A 183 -0.93 0.40 -9.53
CA LEU A 183 -0.44 1.46 -10.42
C LEU A 183 -0.83 2.81 -9.83
N ILE A 184 0.13 3.46 -9.16
CA ILE A 184 -0.07 4.72 -8.44
C ILE A 184 0.68 5.90 -9.04
N ASN A 185 1.50 5.66 -10.06
CA ASN A 185 2.28 6.68 -10.71
C ASN A 185 1.81 6.89 -12.16
N ASP A 186 1.31 8.08 -12.45
CA ASP A 186 0.67 8.39 -13.73
C ASP A 186 1.65 8.91 -14.79
N GLN A 187 2.96 8.95 -14.51
CA GLN A 187 3.95 9.62 -15.35
C GLN A 187 4.02 9.13 -16.81
N CYS A 188 3.62 7.89 -17.05
CA CYS A 188 3.59 7.29 -18.39
C CYS A 188 2.27 7.52 -19.15
N PHE A 189 1.30 8.21 -18.54
CA PHE A 189 -0.01 8.50 -19.12
C PHE A 189 -0.14 9.99 -19.47
N ALA A 190 -0.68 10.27 -20.65
CA ALA A 190 -0.78 11.65 -21.16
C ALA A 190 -2.03 12.39 -20.68
N SER A 191 -3.06 11.66 -20.23
CA SER A 191 -4.31 12.19 -19.74
C SER A 191 -5.07 11.15 -18.91
N VAL A 192 -6.04 11.62 -18.12
CA VAL A 192 -6.97 10.74 -17.39
C VAL A 192 -7.71 9.79 -18.34
N ASP A 193 -8.12 10.27 -19.53
CA ASP A 193 -8.81 9.42 -20.52
C ASP A 193 -7.91 8.28 -21.01
N ASP A 194 -6.62 8.55 -21.23
CA ASP A 194 -5.65 7.53 -21.64
C ASP A 194 -5.40 6.52 -20.52
N PHE A 195 -5.28 6.98 -19.27
CA PHE A 195 -5.15 6.15 -18.09
C PHE A 195 -6.35 5.22 -17.91
N ILE A 196 -7.56 5.78 -17.83
CA ILE A 196 -8.80 5.01 -17.65
C ILE A 196 -8.98 4.02 -18.79
N SER A 197 -8.75 4.43 -20.05
CA SER A 197 -8.87 3.53 -21.20
C SER A 197 -7.87 2.36 -21.17
N ALA A 198 -6.65 2.60 -20.69
CA ALA A 198 -5.64 1.55 -20.55
C ALA A 198 -6.03 0.53 -19.49
N LEU A 199 -6.49 0.99 -18.31
CA LEU A 199 -6.93 0.11 -17.22
C LEU A 199 -8.21 -0.65 -17.59
N ASP A 200 -9.22 0.04 -18.12
CA ASP A 200 -10.51 -0.53 -18.54
C ASP A 200 -10.35 -1.65 -19.59
N ALA A 201 -9.28 -1.62 -20.37
CA ALA A 201 -8.98 -2.65 -21.37
C ALA A 201 -8.41 -3.96 -20.79
N THR A 202 -8.00 -3.99 -19.51
CA THR A 202 -7.36 -5.15 -18.88
C THR A 202 -8.35 -6.03 -18.13
N GLY A 203 -8.02 -7.31 -17.94
CA GLY A 203 -8.84 -8.30 -17.25
C GLY A 203 -8.59 -8.46 -15.75
N TYR A 204 -7.94 -7.49 -15.07
CA TYR A 204 -7.62 -7.62 -13.65
C TYR A 204 -8.87 -7.77 -12.77
N ASP A 205 -8.79 -8.42 -11.61
CA ASP A 205 -9.93 -8.53 -10.67
C ASP A 205 -10.06 -7.33 -9.74
N MET A 206 -8.95 -6.64 -9.51
CA MET A 206 -8.88 -5.45 -8.67
C MET A 206 -7.82 -4.47 -9.17
N PHE A 207 -8.05 -3.19 -8.88
CA PHE A 207 -7.08 -2.12 -9.05
C PHE A 207 -6.75 -1.46 -7.73
N VAL A 208 -5.48 -1.17 -7.51
CA VAL A 208 -5.02 -0.19 -6.52
C VAL A 208 -4.40 0.97 -7.30
N ILE A 209 -5.05 2.14 -7.25
CA ILE A 209 -4.66 3.33 -8.02
C ILE A 209 -4.70 4.58 -7.14
N ASP A 210 -4.07 5.65 -7.61
CA ASP A 210 -4.14 6.95 -6.92
C ASP A 210 -5.50 7.66 -7.14
N LEU A 211 -5.87 8.54 -6.20
CA LEU A 211 -7.03 9.42 -6.32
C LEU A 211 -6.85 10.46 -7.46
N PHE A 212 -5.62 10.76 -7.83
CA PHE A 212 -5.25 11.73 -8.85
C PHE A 212 -4.56 11.06 -10.02
N CYS A 213 -4.81 11.60 -11.22
CA CYS A 213 -4.14 11.22 -12.44
C CYS A 213 -3.99 12.44 -13.35
N CYS A 214 -2.82 12.61 -13.94
CA CYS A 214 -2.39 13.70 -14.79
C CYS A 214 -2.69 15.10 -14.21
N GLY A 215 -2.57 15.25 -12.88
CA GLY A 215 -2.86 16.49 -12.15
C GLY A 215 -4.35 16.78 -11.93
N GLU A 216 -5.23 15.82 -12.21
CA GLU A 216 -6.67 15.92 -12.01
C GLU A 216 -7.16 14.87 -11.01
N GLN A 217 -8.13 15.24 -10.16
CA GLN A 217 -8.77 14.27 -9.26
C GLN A 217 -9.71 13.36 -10.07
N LEU A 218 -9.62 12.05 -9.88
CA LEU A 218 -10.55 11.10 -10.48
C LEU A 218 -11.98 11.36 -9.95
N THR A 219 -12.94 11.29 -10.87
CA THR A 219 -14.36 11.51 -10.57
C THR A 219 -15.06 10.18 -10.30
N SER A 220 -16.25 10.25 -9.72
CA SER A 220 -17.11 9.06 -9.58
C SER A 220 -17.41 8.37 -10.92
N ALA A 221 -17.51 9.11 -12.02
CA ALA A 221 -17.69 8.49 -13.34
C ALA A 221 -16.45 7.68 -13.77
N HIS A 222 -15.24 8.16 -13.48
CA HIS A 222 -14.01 7.44 -13.80
C HIS A 222 -13.90 6.14 -12.99
N VAL A 223 -14.10 6.23 -11.66
CA VAL A 223 -14.02 5.06 -10.79
C VAL A 223 -15.10 4.03 -11.17
N GLN A 224 -16.34 4.46 -11.41
CA GLN A 224 -17.43 3.56 -11.81
C GLN A 224 -17.18 2.88 -13.17
N GLN A 225 -16.47 3.52 -14.10
CA GLN A 225 -16.07 2.87 -15.35
C GLN A 225 -15.12 1.70 -15.07
N LEU A 226 -14.15 1.88 -14.17
CA LEU A 226 -13.16 0.85 -13.85
C LEU A 226 -13.71 -0.35 -13.08
N LYS A 227 -14.90 -0.25 -12.46
CA LYS A 227 -15.52 -1.34 -11.68
C LYS A 227 -16.10 -2.48 -12.54
N THR A 228 -15.94 -2.45 -13.86
CA THR A 228 -16.43 -3.52 -14.77
C THR A 228 -15.29 -4.05 -15.63
N LYS A 229 -15.12 -5.37 -15.66
CA LYS A 229 -14.09 -6.04 -16.49
C LYS A 229 -14.49 -6.09 -17.97
N PRO A 230 -13.52 -6.27 -18.91
CA PRO A 230 -13.74 -6.70 -20.29
C PRO A 230 -14.41 -8.09 -20.38
N GLY A 231 -15.70 -8.14 -20.11
CA GLY A 231 -16.44 -9.40 -19.93
C GLY A 231 -17.73 -9.21 -19.15
N GLY A 232 -17.86 -8.10 -18.41
CA GLY A 232 -19.06 -7.70 -17.70
C GLY A 232 -19.09 -8.10 -16.23
N GLY A 233 -18.11 -8.87 -15.74
CA GLY A 233 -17.95 -9.16 -14.31
C GLY A 233 -17.55 -7.90 -13.54
N SER A 234 -17.96 -7.79 -12.27
CA SER A 234 -17.52 -6.71 -11.39
C SER A 234 -16.04 -6.81 -11.03
N ARG A 235 -15.43 -5.66 -10.76
CA ARG A 235 -14.05 -5.47 -10.29
C ARG A 235 -14.05 -4.51 -9.10
N LEU A 236 -13.16 -4.73 -8.14
CA LEU A 236 -12.88 -3.79 -7.05
C LEU A 236 -11.87 -2.71 -7.48
N VAL A 237 -12.07 -1.48 -7.02
CA VAL A 237 -11.14 -0.37 -7.24
C VAL A 237 -10.82 0.28 -5.89
N LEU A 238 -9.61 0.03 -5.39
CA LEU A 238 -9.08 0.61 -4.15
C LEU A 238 -8.22 1.84 -4.45
N CYS A 239 -8.19 2.78 -3.52
CA CYS A 239 -7.38 3.98 -3.60
C CYS A 239 -6.13 3.89 -2.72
N TYR A 240 -4.96 4.15 -3.29
CA TYR A 240 -3.76 4.43 -2.50
C TYR A 240 -3.96 5.67 -1.62
N MET A 241 -3.53 5.58 -0.36
CA MET A 241 -3.55 6.68 0.59
C MET A 241 -2.43 6.52 1.61
N SER A 242 -1.40 7.38 1.57
CA SER A 242 -0.37 7.41 2.60
C SER A 242 -0.92 7.99 3.91
N ILE A 243 -0.70 7.29 5.02
CA ILE A 243 -1.13 7.72 6.36
C ILE A 243 0.03 7.99 7.32
N GLY A 244 1.23 7.49 6.99
CA GLY A 244 2.45 7.67 7.77
C GLY A 244 3.44 8.68 7.18
N GLU A 245 3.16 9.23 5.99
CA GLU A 245 3.93 10.31 5.39
C GLU A 245 3.00 11.38 4.76
N ALA A 246 3.45 12.64 4.78
CA ALA A 246 2.85 13.74 4.05
C ALA A 246 3.61 13.95 2.74
N GLU A 247 2.88 14.18 1.65
CA GLU A 247 3.40 14.30 0.29
C GLU A 247 3.26 15.75 -0.19
N ASP A 248 4.37 16.41 -0.55
CA ASP A 248 4.38 17.85 -0.87
C ASP A 248 3.69 18.23 -2.19
N TYR A 249 3.40 17.23 -3.00
CA TYR A 249 2.65 17.35 -4.25
C TYR A 249 1.14 17.15 -4.07
N ARG A 250 0.65 16.86 -2.86
CA ARG A 250 -0.79 16.74 -2.57
C ARG A 250 -1.44 18.09 -2.33
N TRP A 251 -2.75 18.17 -2.57
CA TRP A 251 -3.53 19.40 -2.42
C TRP A 251 -3.59 19.92 -0.97
N TYR A 252 -3.38 19.06 0.03
CA TYR A 252 -3.40 19.45 1.43
C TYR A 252 -2.12 20.16 1.86
N TRP A 253 -1.02 19.97 1.12
CA TRP A 253 0.27 20.56 1.44
C TRP A 253 0.19 22.08 1.46
N GLN A 254 0.72 22.69 2.52
CA GLN A 254 0.83 24.15 2.61
C GLN A 254 2.28 24.56 2.37
N PRO A 255 2.58 25.43 1.40
CA PRO A 255 3.96 25.86 1.12
C PRO A 255 4.69 26.44 2.33
N GLU A 256 3.97 26.99 3.32
CA GLU A 256 4.59 27.50 4.55
C GLU A 256 5.28 26.41 5.37
N TRP A 257 4.91 25.13 5.23
CA TRP A 257 5.48 24.01 5.96
C TRP A 257 6.98 23.83 5.69
N GLU A 258 7.49 24.22 4.52
CA GLU A 258 8.94 24.20 4.20
C GLU A 258 9.77 25.11 5.13
N SER A 259 9.16 26.22 5.59
CA SER A 259 9.85 27.24 6.38
C SER A 259 9.42 27.25 7.85
N ASN A 260 8.22 26.74 8.13
CA ASN A 260 7.59 26.69 9.43
C ASN A 260 6.71 25.44 9.52
N PRO A 261 7.33 24.25 9.63
CA PRO A 261 6.61 22.98 9.62
C PRO A 261 5.69 22.86 10.84
N PRO A 262 4.49 22.28 10.69
CA PRO A 262 3.67 21.87 11.82
C PRO A 262 4.44 20.93 12.74
N SER A 263 4.10 20.87 14.02
CA SER A 263 4.83 20.04 15.00
C SER A 263 4.73 18.53 14.74
N TRP A 264 3.77 18.12 13.91
CA TRP A 264 3.57 16.74 13.47
C TRP A 264 4.36 16.38 12.21
N LEU A 265 4.88 17.37 11.46
CA LEU A 265 5.62 17.14 10.22
C LEU A 265 7.10 16.89 10.56
N GLY A 266 7.59 15.73 10.17
CA GLY A 266 8.94 15.23 10.41
C GLY A 266 9.90 15.48 9.23
N PRO A 267 11.04 14.77 9.20
CA PRO A 267 12.02 14.90 8.12
C PRO A 267 11.49 14.35 6.79
N GLU A 268 12.06 14.85 5.69
CA GLU A 268 11.87 14.28 4.36
C GLU A 268 12.48 12.86 4.29
N ASN A 269 11.77 11.95 3.64
CA ASN A 269 12.24 10.62 3.34
C ASN A 269 13.37 10.69 2.28
N PRO A 270 14.60 10.26 2.59
CA PRO A 270 15.73 10.38 1.66
C PRO A 270 15.61 9.47 0.43
N ASP A 271 14.85 8.39 0.53
CA ASP A 271 14.64 7.43 -0.57
C ASP A 271 13.47 7.87 -1.46
N TRP A 272 12.54 8.67 -0.93
CA TRP A 272 11.36 9.17 -1.63
C TRP A 272 11.20 10.69 -1.48
N PRO A 273 11.99 11.49 -2.23
CA PRO A 273 11.93 12.96 -2.16
C PRO A 273 10.51 13.50 -2.35
N GLY A 274 10.16 14.51 -1.55
CA GLY A 274 8.81 15.08 -1.48
C GLY A 274 7.86 14.37 -0.51
N ASN A 275 8.26 13.25 0.10
CA ASN A 275 7.52 12.57 1.15
C ASN A 275 8.15 12.88 2.51
N TYR A 276 7.35 13.11 3.54
CA TYR A 276 7.81 13.56 4.85
C TYR A 276 7.16 12.73 5.95
N LEU A 277 7.96 12.13 6.82
CA LEU A 277 7.47 11.36 7.96
C LEU A 277 6.49 12.21 8.81
N VAL A 278 5.37 11.63 9.24
CA VAL A 278 4.41 12.33 10.10
C VAL A 278 4.24 11.64 11.45
N LYS A 279 4.04 12.47 12.50
CA LYS A 279 3.55 11.99 13.79
C LYS A 279 2.07 11.67 13.66
N TYR A 280 1.78 10.51 13.10
CA TYR A 280 0.43 10.10 12.70
C TYR A 280 -0.62 10.11 13.82
N TRP A 281 -0.18 10.08 15.09
CA TRP A 281 -1.04 10.21 16.27
C TRP A 281 -1.48 11.65 16.59
N TYR A 282 -1.05 12.65 15.82
CA TYR A 282 -1.45 14.04 16.04
C TYR A 282 -2.82 14.33 15.39
N PRO A 283 -3.79 14.88 16.14
CA PRO A 283 -5.12 15.17 15.61
C PRO A 283 -5.14 16.08 14.37
N ASP A 284 -4.19 17.01 14.25
CA ASP A 284 -4.10 17.91 13.10
C ASP A 284 -3.73 17.16 11.80
N TRP A 285 -2.93 16.09 11.90
CA TRP A 285 -2.65 15.20 10.77
C TRP A 285 -3.86 14.31 10.47
N GLN A 286 -4.44 13.69 11.50
CA GLN A 286 -5.62 12.83 11.33
C GLN A 286 -6.80 13.59 10.69
N ALA A 287 -6.96 14.88 10.99
CA ALA A 287 -7.97 15.73 10.35
C ALA A 287 -7.73 15.97 8.85
N ILE A 288 -6.49 15.87 8.36
CA ILE A 288 -6.17 15.87 6.93
C ILE A 288 -6.63 14.55 6.30
N ILE A 289 -6.47 13.43 7.01
CA ILE A 289 -6.83 12.11 6.51
C ILE A 289 -8.35 11.89 6.48
N PHE A 290 -9.09 12.21 7.55
CA PHE A 290 -10.54 11.99 7.57
C PHE A 290 -11.31 12.98 8.46
N GLY A 291 -12.64 13.00 8.32
CA GLY A 291 -13.56 13.69 9.22
C GLY A 291 -14.15 14.99 8.66
N SER A 292 -13.86 15.32 7.40
CA SER A 292 -14.42 16.48 6.72
C SER A 292 -14.48 16.27 5.22
N ALA A 293 -15.41 16.93 4.52
CA ALA A 293 -15.57 16.78 3.07
C ALA A 293 -14.30 17.13 2.24
N ASP A 294 -13.33 17.82 2.84
CA ASP A 294 -12.06 18.15 2.19
C ASP A 294 -10.90 17.20 2.54
N SER A 295 -11.09 16.32 3.55
CA SER A 295 -10.10 15.33 4.00
C SER A 295 -9.89 14.23 2.95
N TYR A 296 -8.75 13.55 3.01
CA TYR A 296 -8.33 12.57 2.00
C TYR A 296 -9.36 11.45 1.84
N LEU A 297 -9.67 10.72 2.90
CA LEU A 297 -10.62 9.60 2.90
C LEU A 297 -12.01 10.03 2.43
N ASP A 298 -12.49 11.20 2.86
CA ASP A 298 -13.78 11.74 2.43
C ASP A 298 -13.84 12.02 0.92
N ARG A 299 -12.72 12.46 0.31
CA ARG A 299 -12.61 12.62 -1.15
C ARG A 299 -12.62 11.27 -1.87
N ILE A 300 -11.97 10.26 -1.30
CA ILE A 300 -11.96 8.88 -1.82
C ILE A 300 -13.38 8.30 -1.79
N LEU A 301 -14.05 8.39 -0.64
CA LEU A 301 -15.45 7.96 -0.47
C LEU A 301 -16.38 8.69 -1.46
N ALA A 302 -16.21 10.00 -1.64
CA ALA A 302 -17.01 10.78 -2.59
C ALA A 302 -16.74 10.42 -4.07
N ALA A 303 -15.52 9.98 -4.40
CA ALA A 303 -15.19 9.43 -5.72
C ALA A 303 -15.74 8.01 -5.91
N GLY A 304 -16.17 7.33 -4.83
CA GLY A 304 -16.83 6.04 -4.90
C GLY A 304 -15.88 4.88 -5.19
N PHE A 305 -14.65 4.95 -4.70
CA PHE A 305 -13.76 3.78 -4.58
C PHE A 305 -14.39 2.72 -3.67
N ASP A 306 -14.01 1.46 -3.84
CA ASP A 306 -14.48 0.34 -2.99
C ASP A 306 -13.71 0.25 -1.67
N GLY A 307 -12.56 0.91 -1.57
CA GLY A 307 -11.73 0.90 -0.37
C GLY A 307 -10.46 1.72 -0.49
N VAL A 308 -9.62 1.62 0.55
CA VAL A 308 -8.29 2.23 0.63
C VAL A 308 -7.19 1.19 0.83
N TYR A 309 -6.06 1.45 0.19
CA TYR A 309 -4.79 0.76 0.39
C TYR A 309 -3.86 1.74 1.13
N LEU A 310 -3.64 1.50 2.43
CA LEU A 310 -3.00 2.45 3.34
C LEU A 310 -1.50 2.26 3.32
N ASP A 311 -0.77 3.23 2.81
CA ASP A 311 0.69 3.19 2.79
C ASP A 311 1.31 3.85 4.03
N LYS A 312 2.57 3.48 4.31
CA LYS A 312 3.37 3.96 5.43
C LYS A 312 2.78 3.61 6.79
N VAL A 313 2.13 2.45 6.89
CA VAL A 313 1.68 1.88 8.16
C VAL A 313 2.89 1.52 9.03
N ASP A 314 3.98 1.07 8.41
CA ASP A 314 5.27 0.77 9.04
C ASP A 314 6.03 2.00 9.58
N SER A 315 5.56 3.23 9.36
CA SER A 315 6.14 4.45 9.96
C SER A 315 6.21 4.43 11.49
N TYR A 316 5.52 3.51 12.19
CA TYR A 316 5.72 3.32 13.62
C TYR A 316 7.16 2.89 13.97
N GLU A 317 7.87 2.22 13.06
CA GLU A 317 9.23 1.74 13.26
C GLU A 317 10.25 2.88 13.39
N GLU A 318 9.97 4.02 12.77
CA GLU A 318 10.80 5.23 12.87
C GLU A 318 10.74 5.90 14.26
N TYR A 319 9.80 5.48 15.11
CA TYR A 319 9.55 6.08 16.42
C TYR A 319 9.90 5.17 17.61
N ILE A 320 10.28 3.90 17.39
CA ILE A 320 10.57 2.92 18.47
C ILE A 320 12.04 2.83 18.89
#